data_AF-A0A8T4SVJ7-F1
#
_entry.id   AF-A0A8T4SVJ7-F1
#
_cell.length_a   1.000
_cell.length_b   1.000
_cell.length_c   1.000
_cell.angle_alpha   90.00
_cell.angle_beta   90.00
_cell.angle_gamma   90.00
#
_symmetry.space_group_name_H-M   'P 1'
#
loop_
_entity.id
_entity.type
_entity.pdbx_description
1 polymer ?
#
loop_
_entity_poly.entity_id
_entity_poly.type
_entity_poly.pdbx_seq_one_letter_code
_entity_poly.pdbx_strand_id
1 'polypeptide(L)'
;MQAKVLNSIFITFTLFLSVIAIAYAEDPLSFNPVKGYEFLASKNENGKYENVITTAIVALAFKDVGATAHAEQAFAWLKSQEDITQHCWPKGNCKSKDTAFAIWALNEFGENTDAGEEYLKSALIPALQRNWYLEIVTTNSGSCRISYPGPNGREEETIQVEAGTFPQCTAATTNTFFDLNQCLRIRDVVATRSSVDFDINCADLGASSIISIIYNTQNSYSLVQQATTDRYQAVINNGCFSDVSTTNTCSKDASLFTNWILAQVAASTNVEIWLKTVYDPLKPLDNALFALAAKETTSTYISNLIKAQRNDGSFNNDVHETVFAMLALKKSGSTTELNAATEWLKTKQQSDGSWENVQNTALALYSAFTNVPVSLPAPNFNGPNGAPSCGDEICSGDETVFTCPQDCETISSVCNENSACEAAAGEDSDNCSADCYCGDQICDDYERSTNACATDCGNDQPAEFCGDDVAEGTEECDGADDSTCPGLCTSSCSCEVEESGGVGKWLLMIFIFLLLAAAGFFYVRNKGKGSSKPAGKTTQEYRPFTSQMEKTQTQQPKWNMPSSSGSSLKTKIEDDLDKSLEEAKKLLKKL
;
A
#
# COMPACT_ATOMS: atom_id res chain seq x y z
N MET A 1 -39.40 -62.78 -45.56
CA MET A 1 -38.46 -61.78 -46.12
C MET A 1 -38.69 -60.39 -45.53
N GLN A 2 -39.94 -59.95 -45.32
CA GLN A 2 -40.27 -58.62 -44.78
C GLN A 2 -39.75 -58.34 -43.35
N ALA A 3 -39.72 -59.34 -42.45
CA ALA A 3 -39.24 -59.13 -41.08
C ALA A 3 -37.72 -58.85 -40.97
N LYS A 4 -36.90 -59.38 -41.89
CA LYS A 4 -35.44 -59.13 -41.89
C LYS A 4 -35.09 -57.73 -42.41
N VAL A 5 -35.88 -57.20 -43.35
CA VAL A 5 -35.68 -55.86 -43.90
C VAL A 5 -36.05 -54.79 -42.87
N LEU A 6 -37.15 -54.99 -42.13
CA LEU A 6 -37.58 -54.06 -41.09
C LEU A 6 -36.56 -53.94 -39.95
N ASN A 7 -35.97 -55.08 -39.53
CA ASN A 7 -34.97 -55.08 -38.46
C ASN A 7 -33.65 -54.42 -38.89
N SER A 8 -33.25 -54.57 -40.16
CA SER A 8 -32.06 -53.91 -40.68
C SER A 8 -32.24 -52.39 -40.76
N ILE A 9 -33.42 -51.91 -41.18
CA ILE A 9 -33.73 -50.48 -41.23
C ILE A 9 -33.73 -49.88 -39.82
N PHE A 10 -34.32 -50.57 -38.85
CA PHE A 10 -34.36 -50.12 -37.46
C PHE A 10 -32.97 -49.99 -36.85
N ILE A 11 -32.07 -50.95 -37.09
CA ILE A 11 -30.68 -50.91 -36.59
C ILE A 11 -29.91 -49.76 -37.23
N THR A 12 -30.01 -49.55 -38.55
CA THR A 12 -29.35 -48.40 -39.21
C THR A 12 -29.91 -47.06 -38.76
N PHE A 13 -31.22 -46.95 -38.51
CA PHE A 13 -31.83 -45.72 -38.03
C PHE A 13 -31.39 -45.39 -36.59
N THR A 14 -31.26 -46.41 -35.74
CA THR A 14 -30.78 -46.25 -34.35
C THR A 14 -29.29 -45.91 -34.30
N LEU A 15 -28.47 -46.49 -35.19
CA LEU A 15 -27.06 -46.12 -35.37
C LEU A 15 -26.90 -44.69 -35.91
N PHE A 16 -27.76 -44.26 -36.83
CA PHE A 16 -27.74 -42.90 -37.36
C PHE A 16 -28.17 -41.86 -36.31
N LEU A 17 -29.20 -42.16 -35.50
CA LEU A 17 -29.63 -41.32 -34.38
C LEU A 17 -28.57 -41.21 -33.27
N SER A 18 -27.82 -42.27 -32.99
CA SER A 18 -26.73 -42.21 -31.99
C SER A 18 -25.50 -41.45 -32.49
N VAL A 19 -25.18 -41.49 -33.79
CA VAL A 19 -24.11 -40.65 -34.37
C VAL A 19 -24.52 -39.16 -34.40
N ILE A 20 -25.79 -38.85 -34.64
CA ILE A 20 -26.32 -37.48 -34.54
C ILE A 20 -26.26 -36.98 -33.08
N ALA A 21 -26.59 -37.81 -32.09
CA ALA A 21 -26.51 -37.42 -30.68
C ALA A 21 -25.07 -37.11 -30.21
N ILE A 22 -24.05 -37.75 -30.79
CA ILE A 22 -22.63 -37.46 -30.50
C ILE A 22 -22.15 -36.19 -31.22
N ALA A 23 -22.71 -35.86 -32.39
CA ALA A 23 -22.35 -34.67 -33.16
C ALA A 23 -22.98 -33.36 -32.62
N TYR A 24 -24.03 -33.46 -31.81
CA TYR A 24 -24.70 -32.32 -31.15
C TYR A 24 -24.54 -32.33 -29.62
N ALA A 25 -23.62 -33.12 -29.09
CA ALA A 25 -23.12 -32.81 -27.75
C ALA A 25 -22.34 -31.49 -27.88
N GLU A 26 -23.03 -30.37 -27.64
CA GLU A 26 -22.36 -29.10 -27.34
C GLU A 26 -21.27 -29.42 -26.33
N ASP A 27 -20.02 -29.12 -26.68
CA ASP A 27 -18.88 -29.37 -25.81
C ASP A 27 -19.20 -28.64 -24.48
N PRO A 28 -19.58 -29.34 -23.39
CA PRO A 28 -20.29 -28.70 -22.26
C PRO A 28 -19.42 -27.71 -21.48
N LEU A 29 -18.20 -27.48 -21.94
CA LEU A 29 -17.12 -26.73 -21.30
C LEU A 29 -16.39 -25.84 -22.32
N SER A 30 -17.08 -25.35 -23.37
CA SER A 30 -16.48 -24.31 -24.22
C SER A 30 -16.23 -23.06 -23.37
N PHE A 31 -14.97 -22.76 -23.10
CA PHE A 31 -14.53 -21.57 -22.37
C PHE A 31 -15.22 -20.30 -22.93
N ASN A 32 -15.80 -19.50 -22.04
CA ASN A 32 -16.40 -18.22 -22.38
C ASN A 32 -16.16 -17.20 -21.25
N PRO A 33 -15.25 -16.23 -21.42
CA PRO A 33 -14.95 -15.25 -20.39
C PRO A 33 -16.13 -14.33 -20.05
N VAL A 34 -17.08 -14.14 -20.98
CA VAL A 34 -18.31 -13.35 -20.73
C VAL A 34 -19.14 -13.97 -19.60
N LYS A 35 -19.22 -15.30 -19.52
CA LYS A 35 -19.90 -15.99 -18.41
C LYS A 35 -19.26 -15.68 -17.05
N GLY A 36 -17.96 -15.42 -17.01
CA GLY A 36 -17.29 -14.98 -15.78
C GLY A 36 -17.75 -13.59 -15.34
N TYR A 37 -17.90 -12.67 -16.29
CA TYR A 37 -18.45 -11.34 -16.01
C TYR A 37 -19.93 -11.39 -15.62
N GLU A 38 -20.73 -12.23 -16.27
CA GLU A 38 -22.13 -12.49 -15.88
C GLU A 38 -22.22 -13.07 -14.47
N PHE A 39 -21.31 -14.01 -14.13
CA PHE A 39 -21.20 -14.54 -12.78
C PHE A 39 -20.90 -13.42 -11.78
N LEU A 40 -19.89 -12.57 -12.02
CA LEU A 40 -19.61 -11.43 -11.14
C LEU A 40 -20.85 -10.54 -11.00
N ALA A 41 -21.47 -10.12 -12.10
CA ALA A 41 -22.66 -9.27 -12.06
C ALA A 41 -23.81 -9.88 -11.23
N SER A 42 -23.95 -11.21 -11.24
CA SER A 42 -24.96 -11.92 -10.43
C SER A 42 -24.66 -11.96 -8.92
N LYS A 43 -23.42 -11.66 -8.50
CA LYS A 43 -22.96 -11.64 -7.10
C LYS A 43 -22.95 -10.25 -6.49
N ASN A 44 -23.35 -9.25 -7.26
CA ASN A 44 -23.40 -7.87 -6.83
C ASN A 44 -24.46 -7.66 -5.73
N GLU A 45 -24.03 -7.19 -4.56
CA GLU A 45 -24.90 -6.79 -3.46
C GLU A 45 -24.79 -5.27 -3.25
N ASN A 46 -25.40 -4.46 -4.12
CA ASN A 46 -25.34 -2.99 -4.08
C ASN A 46 -23.89 -2.46 -4.12
N GLY A 47 -23.10 -2.93 -5.07
CA GLY A 47 -21.69 -2.60 -5.25
C GLY A 47 -20.75 -3.44 -4.38
N LYS A 48 -21.25 -4.10 -3.34
CA LYS A 48 -20.43 -4.95 -2.47
C LYS A 48 -20.18 -6.33 -3.08
N TYR A 49 -18.95 -6.80 -2.98
CA TYR A 49 -18.54 -8.18 -3.27
C TYR A 49 -17.72 -8.73 -2.11
N GLU A 50 -18.33 -9.54 -1.24
CA GLU A 50 -17.70 -10.21 -0.08
C GLU A 50 -17.01 -9.27 0.94
N ASN A 51 -15.88 -8.66 0.56
CA ASN A 51 -15.03 -7.77 1.35
C ASN A 51 -14.35 -6.70 0.47
N VAL A 52 -13.53 -5.83 1.08
CA VAL A 52 -12.80 -4.72 0.41
C VAL A 52 -11.91 -5.22 -0.73
N ILE A 53 -11.11 -6.26 -0.48
CA ILE A 53 -10.16 -6.81 -1.45
C ILE A 53 -10.90 -7.36 -2.67
N THR A 54 -11.92 -8.20 -2.45
CA THR A 54 -12.72 -8.78 -3.53
C THR A 54 -13.43 -7.67 -4.33
N THR A 55 -14.02 -6.68 -3.65
CA THR A 55 -14.72 -5.57 -4.32
C THR A 55 -13.78 -4.71 -5.15
N ALA A 56 -12.58 -4.39 -4.64
CA ALA A 56 -11.57 -3.64 -5.37
C ALA A 56 -11.17 -4.36 -6.67
N ILE A 57 -10.91 -5.67 -6.61
CA ILE A 57 -10.52 -6.45 -7.79
C ILE A 57 -11.69 -6.55 -8.79
N VAL A 58 -12.93 -6.71 -8.31
CA VAL A 58 -14.12 -6.74 -9.17
C VAL A 58 -14.30 -5.41 -9.91
N ALA A 59 -14.14 -4.28 -9.21
CA ALA A 59 -14.21 -2.95 -9.83
C ALA A 59 -13.17 -2.82 -10.96
N LEU A 60 -11.93 -3.26 -10.72
CA LEU A 60 -10.86 -3.29 -11.71
C LEU A 60 -11.19 -4.19 -12.91
N ALA A 61 -11.73 -5.39 -12.66
CA ALA A 61 -12.08 -6.34 -13.71
C ALA A 61 -13.15 -5.79 -14.66
N PHE A 62 -14.18 -5.12 -14.13
CA PHE A 62 -15.24 -4.48 -14.94
C PHE A 62 -14.74 -3.23 -15.67
N LYS A 63 -13.91 -2.42 -15.03
CA LYS A 63 -13.28 -1.24 -15.63
C LYS A 63 -12.48 -1.62 -16.89
N ASP A 64 -11.69 -2.69 -16.83
CA ASP A 64 -10.82 -3.10 -17.93
C ASP A 64 -11.60 -3.51 -19.20
N VAL A 65 -12.82 -4.02 -19.07
CA VAL A 65 -13.69 -4.39 -20.22
C VAL A 65 -14.70 -3.30 -20.60
N GLY A 66 -14.64 -2.12 -19.97
CA GLY A 66 -15.55 -1.02 -20.25
C GLY A 66 -16.98 -1.21 -19.71
N ALA A 67 -17.19 -2.11 -18.75
CA ALA A 67 -18.48 -2.28 -18.08
C ALA A 67 -18.66 -1.22 -16.97
N THR A 68 -18.67 0.06 -17.36
CA THR A 68 -18.53 1.23 -16.46
C THR A 68 -19.56 1.23 -15.33
N ALA A 69 -20.85 0.99 -15.61
CA ALA A 69 -21.89 1.00 -14.57
C ALA A 69 -21.63 -0.01 -13.43
N HIS A 70 -21.15 -1.22 -13.74
CA HIS A 70 -20.80 -2.21 -12.71
C HIS A 70 -19.51 -1.84 -11.98
N ALA A 71 -18.54 -1.27 -12.70
CA ALA A 71 -17.27 -0.82 -12.15
C ALA A 71 -17.47 0.33 -11.15
N GLU A 72 -18.25 1.35 -11.54
CA GLU A 72 -18.57 2.54 -10.74
C GLU A 72 -19.38 2.17 -9.50
N GLN A 73 -20.35 1.25 -9.60
CA GLN A 73 -21.10 0.82 -8.43
C GLN A 73 -20.21 0.11 -7.40
N ALA A 74 -19.31 -0.77 -7.86
CA ALA A 74 -18.34 -1.44 -6.99
C ALA A 74 -17.37 -0.45 -6.35
N PHE A 75 -16.93 0.54 -7.14
CA PHE A 75 -16.02 1.58 -6.71
C PHE A 75 -16.65 2.55 -5.70
N ALA A 76 -17.91 2.94 -5.91
CA ALA A 76 -18.67 3.77 -4.97
C ALA A 76 -18.82 3.06 -3.61
N TRP A 77 -19.15 1.77 -3.61
CA TRP A 77 -19.16 0.99 -2.37
C TRP A 77 -17.79 0.99 -1.71
N LEU A 78 -16.71 0.78 -2.46
CA LEU A 78 -15.35 0.78 -1.94
C LEU A 78 -14.98 2.11 -1.27
N LYS A 79 -15.32 3.26 -1.88
CA LYS A 79 -15.12 4.59 -1.28
C LYS A 79 -15.92 4.75 0.01
N SER A 80 -17.17 4.24 0.07
CA SER A 80 -17.98 4.29 1.29
C SER A 80 -17.38 3.52 2.47
N GLN A 81 -16.46 2.59 2.20
CA GLN A 81 -15.75 1.81 3.23
C GLN A 81 -14.49 2.50 3.75
N GLU A 82 -14.18 3.73 3.35
CA GLU A 82 -13.06 4.49 3.90
C GLU A 82 -13.37 4.97 5.33
N ASP A 83 -12.39 4.79 6.23
CA ASP A 83 -12.33 5.54 7.48
C ASP A 83 -11.77 6.93 7.19
N ILE A 84 -12.62 7.94 7.03
CA ILE A 84 -12.20 9.30 6.65
C ILE A 84 -11.24 9.97 7.65
N THR A 85 -11.18 9.48 8.90
CA THR A 85 -10.30 10.05 9.93
C THR A 85 -8.89 9.47 9.83
N GLN A 86 -8.78 8.19 9.49
CA GLN A 86 -7.50 7.48 9.39
C GLN A 86 -7.04 7.25 7.95
N HIS A 87 -7.91 7.50 6.97
CA HIS A 87 -7.73 7.22 5.54
C HIS A 87 -7.37 5.75 5.27
N CYS A 88 -8.14 4.84 5.85
CA CYS A 88 -7.88 3.40 5.76
C CYS A 88 -9.13 2.56 5.59
N TRP A 89 -8.95 1.30 5.20
CA TRP A 89 -10.03 0.36 4.91
C TRP A 89 -9.92 -0.95 5.69
N PRO A 90 -11.05 -1.59 5.98
CA PRO A 90 -12.40 -1.01 6.01
C PRO A 90 -12.60 -0.04 7.20
N LYS A 91 -13.60 0.85 7.08
CA LYS A 91 -14.05 1.79 8.12
C LYS A 91 -14.19 1.11 9.48
N GLY A 92 -13.55 1.66 10.51
CA GLY A 92 -13.58 1.13 11.88
C GLY A 92 -12.80 -0.18 12.11
N ASN A 93 -12.19 -0.79 11.09
CA ASN A 93 -11.38 -2.00 11.23
C ASN A 93 -10.24 -2.03 10.22
N CYS A 94 -9.37 -1.03 10.29
CA CYS A 94 -8.36 -0.83 9.28
C CYS A 94 -7.29 -1.93 9.22
N LYS A 95 -7.05 -2.40 8.00
CA LYS A 95 -6.10 -3.47 7.68
C LYS A 95 -5.19 -3.01 6.55
N SER A 96 -3.89 -3.27 6.67
CA SER A 96 -2.92 -2.82 5.68
C SER A 96 -3.13 -3.46 4.31
N LYS A 97 -3.56 -4.73 4.27
CA LYS A 97 -3.86 -5.43 3.01
C LYS A 97 -5.10 -4.85 2.33
N ASP A 98 -6.21 -4.71 3.05
CA ASP A 98 -7.45 -4.13 2.53
C ASP A 98 -7.24 -2.69 2.04
N THR A 99 -6.56 -1.86 2.84
CA THR A 99 -6.20 -0.48 2.49
C THR A 99 -5.34 -0.43 1.22
N ALA A 100 -4.37 -1.33 1.08
CA ALA A 100 -3.59 -1.41 -0.13
C ALA A 100 -4.48 -1.72 -1.36
N PHE A 101 -5.34 -2.75 -1.30
CA PHE A 101 -6.24 -3.04 -2.43
C PHE A 101 -7.20 -1.89 -2.76
N ALA A 102 -7.67 -1.16 -1.76
CA ALA A 102 -8.47 0.04 -1.98
C ALA A 102 -7.67 1.14 -2.72
N ILE A 103 -6.44 1.43 -2.28
CA ILE A 103 -5.51 2.36 -2.94
C ILE A 103 -5.23 1.93 -4.39
N TRP A 104 -5.05 0.63 -4.65
CA TRP A 104 -4.85 0.15 -6.00
C TRP A 104 -6.04 0.48 -6.91
N ALA A 105 -7.27 0.21 -6.46
CA ALA A 105 -8.46 0.57 -7.19
C ALA A 105 -8.59 2.09 -7.36
N LEU A 106 -8.41 2.88 -6.29
CA LEU A 106 -8.45 4.35 -6.34
C LEU A 106 -7.49 4.91 -7.41
N ASN A 107 -6.23 4.49 -7.40
CA ASN A 107 -5.23 4.92 -8.37
C ASN A 107 -5.62 4.54 -9.81
N GLU A 108 -6.13 3.33 -10.03
CA GLU A 108 -6.58 2.90 -11.36
C GLU A 108 -7.78 3.72 -11.86
N PHE A 109 -8.65 4.18 -10.96
CA PHE A 109 -9.77 5.07 -11.28
C PHE A 109 -9.37 6.57 -11.33
N GLY A 110 -8.11 6.90 -11.07
CA GLY A 110 -7.59 8.27 -11.15
C GLY A 110 -7.87 9.14 -9.91
N GLU A 111 -8.23 8.53 -8.78
CA GLU A 111 -8.41 9.24 -7.50
C GLU A 111 -7.07 9.49 -6.80
N ASN A 112 -7.05 10.48 -5.89
CA ASN A 112 -5.88 10.73 -5.03
C ASN A 112 -5.72 9.61 -3.98
N THR A 113 -4.48 9.11 -3.82
CA THR A 113 -4.14 8.03 -2.89
C THR A 113 -3.21 8.46 -1.75
N ASP A 114 -2.79 9.73 -1.69
CA ASP A 114 -1.74 10.22 -0.80
C ASP A 114 -2.06 9.94 0.68
N ALA A 115 -3.31 10.16 1.09
CA ALA A 115 -3.73 9.96 2.47
C ALA A 115 -3.71 8.48 2.90
N GLY A 116 -4.17 7.58 2.02
CA GLY A 116 -4.09 6.14 2.27
C GLY A 116 -2.67 5.60 2.25
N GLU A 117 -1.81 6.15 1.39
CA GLU A 117 -0.38 5.83 1.39
C GLU A 117 0.30 6.28 2.68
N GLU A 118 -0.05 7.45 3.20
CA GLU A 118 0.48 7.94 4.48
C GLU A 118 0.00 7.08 5.65
N TYR A 119 -1.26 6.65 5.64
CA TYR A 119 -1.74 5.64 6.58
C TYR A 119 -0.87 4.38 6.54
N LEU A 120 -0.60 3.82 5.36
CA LEU A 120 0.24 2.62 5.24
C LEU A 120 1.66 2.87 5.75
N LYS A 121 2.26 4.02 5.45
CA LYS A 121 3.59 4.37 6.01
C LYS A 121 3.56 4.41 7.54
N SER A 122 2.51 4.96 8.13
CA SER A 122 2.32 5.02 9.58
C SER A 122 2.04 3.65 10.22
N ALA A 123 1.43 2.73 9.46
CA ALA A 123 1.10 1.37 9.90
C ALA A 123 2.31 0.42 9.92
N LEU A 124 3.49 0.85 9.46
CA LEU A 124 4.71 0.05 9.48
C LEU A 124 5.21 -0.15 10.91
N ILE A 125 5.39 -1.41 11.29
CA ILE A 125 6.01 -1.77 12.58
C ILE A 125 7.46 -2.27 12.37
N PRO A 126 8.33 -2.18 13.39
CA PRO A 126 9.70 -2.69 13.31
C PRO A 126 9.74 -4.22 13.20
N ALA A 127 10.53 -4.74 12.26
CA ALA A 127 10.47 -6.15 11.89
C ALA A 127 11.66 -6.98 12.41
N LEU A 128 12.89 -6.56 12.11
CA LEU A 128 14.12 -7.28 12.44
C LEU A 128 14.78 -6.68 13.69
N GLN A 129 14.79 -7.46 14.77
CA GLN A 129 15.14 -6.96 16.11
C GLN A 129 16.65 -6.93 16.40
N ARG A 130 17.50 -7.63 15.64
CA ARG A 130 18.92 -7.79 15.98
C ARG A 130 19.79 -7.88 14.72
N ASN A 131 21.10 -7.76 14.91
CA ASN A 131 22.13 -8.06 13.90
C ASN A 131 22.26 -7.03 12.76
N TRP A 132 22.09 -5.76 13.10
CA TRP A 132 22.37 -4.64 12.21
C TRP A 132 23.79 -4.15 12.43
N TYR A 133 24.62 -4.27 11.39
CA TYR A 133 26.04 -3.99 11.48
C TYR A 133 26.46 -2.91 10.49
N LEU A 134 27.39 -2.08 10.94
CA LEU A 134 28.17 -1.19 10.11
C LEU A 134 29.54 -1.81 9.87
N GLU A 135 29.93 -1.90 8.60
CA GLU A 135 31.27 -2.26 8.17
C GLU A 135 31.90 -1.06 7.47
N ILE A 136 33.17 -0.78 7.79
CA ILE A 136 33.97 0.23 7.11
C ILE A 136 35.22 -0.45 6.57
N VAL A 137 35.30 -0.64 5.26
CA VAL A 137 36.47 -1.24 4.62
C VAL A 137 37.47 -0.13 4.29
N THR A 138 38.61 -0.13 4.99
CA THR A 138 39.69 0.84 4.81
C THR A 138 41.03 0.26 5.28
N THR A 139 42.14 0.81 4.77
CA THR A 139 43.50 0.53 5.29
C THR A 139 43.98 1.58 6.29
N ASN A 140 43.26 2.71 6.39
CA ASN A 140 43.64 3.82 7.25
C ASN A 140 43.05 3.65 8.65
N SER A 141 43.60 4.39 9.61
CA SER A 141 43.07 4.49 10.97
C SER A 141 42.64 5.94 11.25
N GLY A 142 41.56 6.11 11.98
CA GLY A 142 40.97 7.41 12.27
C GLY A 142 39.58 7.28 12.91
N SER A 143 38.78 8.34 12.84
CA SER A 143 37.44 8.37 13.42
C SER A 143 36.34 8.50 12.38
N CYS A 144 35.17 7.96 12.71
CA CYS A 144 33.93 8.28 12.02
C CYS A 144 32.92 8.86 13.01
N ARG A 145 32.13 9.83 12.57
CA ARG A 145 30.95 10.33 13.28
C ARG A 145 29.70 9.71 12.68
N ILE A 146 28.86 9.12 13.51
CA ILE A 146 27.56 8.57 13.12
C ILE A 146 26.49 9.44 13.75
N SER A 147 25.65 10.05 12.92
CA SER A 147 24.45 10.77 13.38
C SER A 147 23.19 9.98 13.07
N TYR A 148 22.28 9.86 14.05
CA TYR A 148 21.08 9.02 13.97
C TYR A 148 19.92 9.58 14.81
N PRO A 149 18.66 9.16 14.59
CA PRO A 149 17.51 9.61 15.37
C PRO A 149 17.56 9.22 16.85
N GLY A 150 17.27 10.18 17.72
CA GLY A 150 17.10 10.02 19.16
C GLY A 150 15.83 10.71 19.70
N PRO A 151 15.59 10.66 21.01
CA PRO A 151 14.35 11.16 21.61
C PRO A 151 14.18 12.68 21.53
N ASN A 152 15.29 13.42 21.46
CA ASN A 152 15.30 14.90 21.44
C ASN A 152 15.88 15.46 20.13
N GLY A 153 15.75 14.72 19.02
CA GLY A 153 16.35 15.07 17.73
C GLY A 153 17.45 14.10 17.32
N ARG A 154 18.42 14.55 16.52
CA ARG A 154 19.55 13.71 16.10
C ARG A 154 20.58 13.58 17.22
N GLU A 155 21.04 12.37 17.45
CA GLU A 155 22.22 12.07 18.25
C GLU A 155 23.45 11.95 17.36
N GLU A 156 24.63 12.11 17.95
CA GLU A 156 25.90 11.93 17.27
C GLU A 156 26.87 11.13 18.15
N GLU A 157 27.58 10.19 17.53
CA GLU A 157 28.55 9.34 18.20
C GLU A 157 29.82 9.22 17.37
N THR A 158 30.98 9.40 18.01
CA THR A 158 32.28 9.24 17.35
C THR A 158 32.84 7.87 17.65
N ILE A 159 33.12 7.10 16.61
CA ILE A 159 33.69 5.75 16.69
C ILE A 159 35.11 5.75 16.13
N GLN A 160 35.97 4.92 16.71
CA GLN A 160 37.32 4.69 16.20
C GLN A 160 37.34 3.53 15.21
N VAL A 161 38.09 3.70 14.13
CA VAL A 161 38.31 2.68 13.09
C VAL A 161 39.80 2.48 12.92
N GLU A 162 40.27 1.24 13.06
CA GLU A 162 41.68 0.85 12.90
C GLU A 162 41.80 -0.16 11.76
N ALA A 163 42.18 0.31 10.57
CA ALA A 163 42.32 -0.52 9.36
C ALA A 163 41.11 -1.45 9.13
N GLY A 164 39.90 -0.89 9.25
CA GLY A 164 38.63 -1.59 9.08
C GLY A 164 38.15 -2.40 10.29
N THR A 165 38.74 -2.20 11.46
CA THR A 165 38.30 -2.82 12.73
C THR A 165 37.84 -1.79 13.75
N PHE A 166 36.97 -2.20 14.67
CA PHE A 166 36.36 -1.34 15.70
C PHE A 166 36.86 -1.75 17.10
N PRO A 167 37.80 -1.03 17.72
CA PRO A 167 38.41 -1.46 18.99
C PRO A 167 37.48 -1.29 20.21
N GLN A 168 36.47 -0.41 20.12
CA GLN A 168 35.66 0.00 21.28
C GLN A 168 34.42 -0.87 21.50
N CYS A 169 33.74 -1.26 20.43
CA CYS A 169 32.55 -2.09 20.50
C CYS A 169 32.38 -2.83 19.18
N THR A 170 32.05 -4.12 19.27
CA THR A 170 32.04 -5.04 18.12
C THR A 170 30.86 -5.99 18.20
N ALA A 171 30.40 -6.48 17.05
CA ALA A 171 29.56 -7.65 17.02
C ALA A 171 30.33 -8.87 17.57
N ALA A 172 29.67 -9.70 18.39
CA ALA A 172 30.28 -10.69 19.29
C ALA A 172 31.30 -11.68 18.68
N THR A 173 31.41 -11.79 17.36
CA THR A 173 32.25 -12.79 16.68
C THR A 173 33.44 -12.20 15.92
N THR A 174 33.45 -10.90 15.59
CA THR A 174 34.51 -10.28 14.78
C THR A 174 34.65 -8.79 15.08
N ASN A 175 35.87 -8.27 15.10
CA ASN A 175 36.13 -6.84 15.29
C ASN A 175 35.89 -5.97 14.03
N THR A 176 35.49 -6.56 12.91
CA THR A 176 35.23 -5.87 11.63
C THR A 176 33.81 -5.30 11.51
N PHE A 177 32.94 -5.56 12.49
CA PHE A 177 31.56 -5.09 12.49
C PHE A 177 31.24 -4.29 13.73
N PHE A 178 30.69 -3.09 13.53
CA PHE A 178 30.14 -2.26 14.58
C PHE A 178 28.63 -2.53 14.72
N ASP A 179 28.18 -2.96 15.90
CA ASP A 179 26.77 -3.31 16.12
C ASP A 179 25.91 -2.06 16.36
N LEU A 180 25.07 -1.70 15.38
CA LEU A 180 24.24 -0.50 15.43
C LEU A 180 23.18 -0.53 16.54
N ASN A 181 22.78 -1.71 17.03
CA ASN A 181 21.81 -1.81 18.11
C ASN A 181 22.46 -1.89 19.50
N GLN A 182 23.69 -2.37 19.61
CA GLN A 182 24.36 -2.54 20.91
C GLN A 182 25.42 -1.50 21.22
N CYS A 183 26.12 -1.02 20.19
CA CYS A 183 27.28 -0.15 20.35
C CYS A 183 26.94 1.33 20.34
N LEU A 184 25.78 1.71 19.80
CA LEU A 184 25.29 3.08 19.89
C LEU A 184 24.78 3.39 21.29
N ARG A 185 24.92 4.65 21.70
CA ARG A 185 24.44 5.16 23.01
C ARG A 185 22.96 4.86 23.24
N ILE A 186 22.14 5.05 22.21
CA ILE A 186 20.74 4.59 22.21
C ILE A 186 20.74 3.16 21.68
N ARG A 187 20.43 2.23 22.58
CA ARG A 187 20.31 0.82 22.21
C ARG A 187 19.09 0.57 21.34
N ASP A 188 19.18 -0.47 20.52
CA ASP A 188 18.07 -1.00 19.71
C ASP A 188 17.48 0.06 18.75
N VAL A 189 18.29 1.01 18.29
CA VAL A 189 17.83 2.13 17.45
C VAL A 189 17.14 1.65 16.18
N VAL A 190 17.66 0.60 15.55
CA VAL A 190 17.09 -0.01 14.33
C VAL A 190 15.98 -1.00 14.67
N ALA A 191 16.13 -1.74 15.76
CA ALA A 191 15.15 -2.75 16.19
C ALA A 191 13.79 -2.17 16.61
N THR A 192 13.78 -0.91 17.04
CA THR A 192 12.59 -0.21 17.54
C THR A 192 11.92 0.70 16.51
N ARG A 193 12.44 0.75 15.27
CA ARG A 193 11.93 1.63 14.21
C ARG A 193 11.78 0.89 12.89
N SER A 194 10.74 1.25 12.13
CA SER A 194 10.48 0.72 10.79
C SER A 194 11.38 1.34 9.72
N SER A 195 11.92 2.54 9.97
CA SER A 195 12.95 3.16 9.15
C SER A 195 13.90 4.00 10.01
N VAL A 196 15.20 3.97 9.70
CA VAL A 196 16.23 4.75 10.41
C VAL A 196 17.23 5.34 9.42
N ASP A 197 17.44 6.65 9.50
CA ASP A 197 18.38 7.39 8.67
C ASP A 197 19.69 7.70 9.43
N PHE A 198 20.79 7.12 8.95
CA PHE A 198 22.13 7.34 9.46
C PHE A 198 22.88 8.31 8.55
N ASP A 199 23.60 9.25 9.14
CA ASP A 199 24.61 10.07 8.47
C ASP A 199 25.98 9.69 9.03
N ILE A 200 26.75 8.96 8.24
CA ILE A 200 28.04 8.38 8.63
C ILE A 200 29.14 9.20 7.95
N ASN A 201 29.92 9.93 8.74
CA ASN A 201 31.02 10.77 8.28
C ASN A 201 32.37 10.24 8.75
N CYS A 202 33.10 9.66 7.83
CA CYS A 202 34.43 9.06 7.95
C CYS A 202 35.51 9.88 7.22
N ALA A 203 35.37 11.21 7.13
CA ALA A 203 36.35 12.08 6.47
C ALA A 203 37.79 11.89 6.97
N ASP A 204 37.97 11.54 8.25
CA ASP A 204 39.28 11.31 8.86
C ASP A 204 39.99 10.05 8.31
N LEU A 205 39.25 9.12 7.68
CA LEU A 205 39.78 7.91 7.05
C LEU A 205 40.16 8.12 5.57
N GLY A 206 39.75 9.24 4.98
CA GLY A 206 39.94 9.56 3.56
C GLY A 206 38.90 8.93 2.62
N ALA A 207 38.80 9.50 1.41
CA ALA A 207 37.74 9.24 0.43
C ALA A 207 37.71 7.84 -0.22
N SER A 208 38.60 6.93 0.16
CA SER A 208 38.68 5.56 -0.39
C SER A 208 38.00 4.50 0.47
N SER A 209 37.34 4.91 1.56
CA SER A 209 36.65 4.00 2.46
C SER A 209 35.35 3.49 1.83
N ILE A 210 35.02 2.21 2.04
CA ILE A 210 33.70 1.65 1.69
C ILE A 210 32.90 1.58 2.98
N ILE A 211 31.74 2.24 3.00
CA ILE A 211 30.80 2.23 4.12
C ILE A 211 29.65 1.32 3.74
N SER A 212 29.43 0.25 4.53
CA SER A 212 28.43 -0.77 4.26
C SER A 212 27.52 -1.01 5.46
N ILE A 213 26.22 -1.14 5.19
CA ILE A 213 25.23 -1.62 6.16
C ILE A 213 24.93 -3.09 5.86
N ILE A 214 25.04 -3.91 6.89
CA ILE A 214 24.91 -5.36 6.79
C ILE A 214 23.85 -5.84 7.78
N TYR A 215 23.02 -6.76 7.31
CA TYR A 215 22.10 -7.50 8.16
C TYR A 215 22.55 -8.96 8.26
N ASN A 216 22.70 -9.50 9.48
CA ASN A 216 23.13 -10.88 9.69
C ASN A 216 21.99 -11.79 10.17
N THR A 217 21.66 -12.80 9.38
CA THR A 217 20.63 -13.81 9.67
C THR A 217 21.23 -15.05 10.35
N GLN A 218 22.01 -14.90 11.43
CA GLN A 218 22.73 -15.97 12.18
C GLN A 218 23.73 -16.84 11.37
N ASN A 219 23.36 -17.27 10.17
CA ASN A 219 24.07 -18.16 9.26
C ASN A 219 24.54 -17.46 7.96
N SER A 220 24.11 -16.22 7.70
CA SER A 220 24.51 -15.47 6.51
C SER A 220 24.49 -13.97 6.72
N TYR A 221 25.38 -13.28 6.01
CA TYR A 221 25.45 -11.82 5.97
C TYR A 221 24.81 -11.33 4.66
N SER A 222 23.87 -10.41 4.79
CA SER A 222 23.20 -9.74 3.67
C SER A 222 23.67 -8.30 3.61
N LEU A 223 24.33 -7.94 2.52
CA LEU A 223 24.66 -6.55 2.23
C LEU A 223 23.36 -5.81 1.93
N VAL A 224 23.03 -4.81 2.74
CA VAL A 224 21.81 -4.01 2.58
C VAL A 224 22.09 -2.84 1.66
N GLN A 225 23.15 -2.09 1.98
CA GLN A 225 23.54 -0.86 1.28
C GLN A 225 25.05 -0.68 1.39
N GLN A 226 25.68 -0.09 0.37
CA GLN A 226 27.09 0.31 0.42
C GLN A 226 27.37 1.53 -0.45
N ALA A 227 28.41 2.27 -0.09
CA ALA A 227 28.99 3.31 -0.94
C ALA A 227 30.50 3.45 -0.69
N THR A 228 31.26 3.74 -1.75
CA THR A 228 32.66 4.17 -1.64
C THR A 228 32.69 5.69 -1.49
N THR A 229 32.79 6.15 -0.24
CA THR A 229 32.67 7.57 0.11
C THR A 229 33.24 7.80 1.51
N ASP A 230 33.61 9.04 1.81
CA ASP A 230 33.96 9.46 3.16
C ASP A 230 32.74 9.92 3.97
N ARG A 231 31.60 10.20 3.33
CA ARG A 231 30.33 10.47 4.00
C ARG A 231 29.18 9.78 3.31
N TYR A 232 28.35 9.06 4.07
CA TYR A 232 27.25 8.28 3.55
C TYR A 232 25.97 8.50 4.34
N GLN A 233 24.88 8.81 3.63
CA GLN A 233 23.53 8.83 4.17
C GLN A 233 22.88 7.47 3.88
N ALA A 234 22.77 6.63 4.90
CA ALA A 234 22.19 5.30 4.80
C ALA A 234 20.78 5.29 5.41
N VAL A 235 19.81 4.71 4.72
CA VAL A 235 18.43 4.56 5.25
C VAL A 235 18.13 3.09 5.44
N ILE A 236 18.02 2.64 6.69
CA ILE A 236 17.69 1.26 7.01
C ILE A 236 16.18 1.10 7.06
N ASN A 237 15.63 0.38 6.09
CA ASN A 237 14.21 0.05 6.02
C ASN A 237 13.93 -1.30 6.70
N ASN A 238 13.49 -1.23 7.95
CA ASN A 238 13.24 -2.36 8.83
C ASN A 238 11.73 -2.55 9.14
N GLY A 239 10.87 -2.19 8.19
CA GLY A 239 9.43 -2.25 8.36
C GLY A 239 8.85 -3.61 8.00
N CYS A 240 7.69 -3.90 8.55
CA CYS A 240 6.75 -4.90 8.04
C CYS A 240 5.33 -4.38 8.29
N PHE A 241 4.35 -4.97 7.61
CA PHE A 241 2.94 -4.73 7.86
C PHE A 241 2.36 -5.85 8.71
N SER A 242 1.44 -5.50 9.59
CA SER A 242 0.58 -6.45 10.30
C SER A 242 -0.74 -6.66 9.53
N ASP A 243 -1.46 -7.74 9.84
CA ASP A 243 -2.80 -7.94 9.24
C ASP A 243 -3.81 -6.92 9.77
N VAL A 244 -3.67 -6.54 11.04
CA VAL A 244 -4.49 -5.53 11.72
C VAL A 244 -3.54 -4.53 12.36
N SER A 245 -3.73 -3.23 12.09
CA SER A 245 -2.82 -2.15 12.51
C SER A 245 -2.54 -2.11 14.01
N THR A 246 -3.45 -2.64 14.83
CA THR A 246 -3.31 -2.70 16.30
C THR A 246 -2.38 -3.82 16.80
N THR A 247 -1.96 -4.73 15.92
CA THR A 247 -1.09 -5.85 16.30
C THR A 247 0.37 -5.56 15.98
N ASN A 248 1.26 -5.83 16.95
CA ASN A 248 2.71 -5.70 16.79
C ASN A 248 3.36 -6.95 16.17
N THR A 249 2.65 -7.67 15.30
CA THR A 249 3.16 -8.90 14.67
C THR A 249 3.19 -8.72 13.16
N CYS A 250 4.37 -8.92 12.57
CA CYS A 250 4.52 -8.89 11.11
C CYS A 250 3.69 -10.00 10.45
N SER A 251 2.89 -9.63 9.45
CA SER A 251 2.22 -10.55 8.54
C SER A 251 2.96 -10.58 7.21
N LYS A 252 3.38 -11.79 6.80
CA LYS A 252 4.05 -11.99 5.52
C LYS A 252 3.13 -11.63 4.37
N ASP A 253 1.88 -12.06 4.46
CA ASP A 253 0.86 -11.82 3.45
C ASP A 253 0.54 -10.34 3.33
N ALA A 254 0.20 -9.67 4.43
CA ALA A 254 -0.06 -8.22 4.39
C ALA A 254 1.13 -7.47 3.79
N SER A 255 2.35 -7.81 4.22
CA SER A 255 3.55 -7.14 3.72
C SER A 255 3.81 -7.40 2.24
N LEU A 256 3.62 -8.62 1.73
CA LEU A 256 3.83 -8.92 0.31
C LEU A 256 2.86 -8.15 -0.59
N PHE A 257 1.56 -8.18 -0.24
CA PHE A 257 0.52 -7.52 -1.02
C PHE A 257 0.65 -5.99 -0.95
N THR A 258 0.82 -5.44 0.25
CA THR A 258 0.99 -3.99 0.41
C THR A 258 2.27 -3.50 -0.27
N ASN A 259 3.38 -4.26 -0.21
CA ASN A 259 4.62 -3.91 -0.92
C ASN A 259 4.45 -3.86 -2.44
N TRP A 260 3.75 -4.84 -3.02
CA TRP A 260 3.43 -4.83 -4.45
C TRP A 260 2.60 -3.60 -4.82
N ILE A 261 1.52 -3.34 -4.09
CA ILE A 261 0.61 -2.26 -4.45
C ILE A 261 1.26 -0.88 -4.29
N LEU A 262 2.01 -0.66 -3.20
CA LEU A 262 2.77 0.58 -3.02
C LEU A 262 3.77 0.79 -4.18
N ALA A 263 4.40 -0.29 -4.67
CA ALA A 263 5.26 -0.20 -5.84
C ALA A 263 4.49 0.13 -7.13
N GLN A 264 3.23 -0.30 -7.25
CA GLN A 264 2.36 0.00 -8.40
C GLN A 264 1.94 1.48 -8.44
N VAL A 265 1.69 2.09 -7.28
CA VAL A 265 1.34 3.52 -7.16
C VAL A 265 2.58 4.42 -6.98
N ALA A 266 3.78 3.90 -7.26
CA ALA A 266 5.06 4.61 -7.14
C ALA A 266 5.39 5.15 -5.72
N ALA A 267 4.76 4.61 -4.68
CA ALA A 267 5.04 4.91 -3.29
C ALA A 267 6.30 4.20 -2.77
N SER A 268 6.90 4.74 -1.72
CA SER A 268 8.09 4.14 -1.09
C SER A 268 7.73 2.90 -0.27
N THR A 269 8.54 1.85 -0.43
CA THR A 269 8.37 0.58 0.29
C THR A 269 9.51 0.36 1.28
N ASN A 270 9.19 0.14 2.56
CA ASN A 270 10.18 -0.06 3.62
C ASN A 270 10.24 -1.50 4.17
N VAL A 271 9.76 -2.49 3.41
CA VAL A 271 9.57 -3.87 3.90
C VAL A 271 10.42 -4.95 3.22
N GLU A 272 11.16 -4.59 2.16
CA GLU A 272 11.86 -5.56 1.31
C GLU A 272 12.89 -6.39 2.09
N ILE A 273 13.64 -5.79 3.01
CA ILE A 273 14.68 -6.50 3.78
C ILE A 273 14.05 -7.59 4.64
N TRP A 274 12.98 -7.27 5.37
CA TRP A 274 12.28 -8.25 6.18
C TRP A 274 11.65 -9.33 5.31
N LEU A 275 10.97 -8.96 4.23
CA LEU A 275 10.35 -9.93 3.32
C LEU A 275 11.40 -10.92 2.77
N LYS A 276 12.62 -10.49 2.43
CA LYS A 276 13.70 -11.39 1.99
C LYS A 276 14.13 -12.42 3.04
N THR A 277 13.81 -12.22 4.32
CA THR A 277 14.09 -13.19 5.40
C THR A 277 12.99 -14.22 5.59
N VAL A 278 11.76 -13.91 5.16
CA VAL A 278 10.57 -14.75 5.39
C VAL A 278 9.95 -15.29 4.09
N TYR A 279 10.36 -14.80 2.92
CA TYR A 279 9.84 -15.28 1.64
C TYR A 279 10.32 -16.70 1.36
N ASP A 280 9.45 -17.45 0.69
CA ASP A 280 9.75 -18.80 0.25
C ASP A 280 9.98 -18.81 -1.27
N PRO A 281 11.22 -19.01 -1.74
CA PRO A 281 11.52 -19.05 -3.17
C PRO A 281 10.87 -20.24 -3.90
N LEU A 282 10.35 -21.22 -3.16
CA LEU A 282 9.61 -22.36 -3.73
C LEU A 282 8.11 -22.09 -3.87
N LYS A 283 7.59 -21.02 -3.26
CA LYS A 283 6.17 -20.63 -3.39
C LYS A 283 5.97 -19.72 -4.60
N PRO A 284 5.15 -20.10 -5.59
CA PRO A 284 4.82 -19.26 -6.73
C PRO A 284 4.26 -17.91 -6.33
N LEU A 285 3.34 -17.86 -5.36
CA LEU A 285 2.72 -16.60 -4.91
C LEU A 285 3.75 -15.61 -4.35
N ASP A 286 4.68 -16.06 -3.50
CA ASP A 286 5.76 -15.21 -2.96
C ASP A 286 6.62 -14.65 -4.10
N ASN A 287 7.04 -15.48 -5.06
CA ASN A 287 7.82 -15.03 -6.21
C ASN A 287 7.04 -14.06 -7.11
N ALA A 288 5.74 -14.30 -7.32
CA ALA A 288 4.89 -13.44 -8.12
C ALA A 288 4.75 -12.05 -7.50
N LEU A 289 4.42 -11.97 -6.21
CA LEU A 289 4.25 -10.70 -5.50
C LEU A 289 5.57 -9.92 -5.40
N PHE A 290 6.70 -10.61 -5.17
CA PHE A 290 8.02 -9.97 -5.22
C PHE A 290 8.38 -9.45 -6.62
N ALA A 291 8.11 -10.23 -7.67
CA ALA A 291 8.36 -9.80 -9.04
C ALA A 291 7.47 -8.61 -9.42
N LEU A 292 6.24 -8.58 -8.94
CA LEU A 292 5.31 -7.47 -9.13
C LEU A 292 5.75 -6.21 -8.37
N ALA A 293 6.37 -6.34 -7.19
CA ALA A 293 6.94 -5.21 -6.46
C ALA A 293 8.31 -4.75 -6.99
N ALA A 294 9.05 -5.64 -7.66
CA ALA A 294 10.38 -5.33 -8.17
C ALA A 294 10.34 -4.25 -9.25
N LYS A 295 11.28 -3.30 -9.17
CA LYS A 295 11.50 -2.27 -10.21
C LYS A 295 12.07 -2.87 -11.50
N GLU A 296 12.83 -3.96 -11.39
CA GLU A 296 13.45 -4.65 -12.52
C GLU A 296 12.59 -5.83 -13.01
N THR A 297 12.35 -5.88 -14.32
CA THR A 297 11.53 -6.92 -14.97
C THR A 297 12.26 -8.26 -15.14
N THR A 298 13.60 -8.29 -15.00
CA THR A 298 14.45 -9.48 -15.12
C THR A 298 14.95 -10.01 -13.78
N SER A 299 14.11 -9.95 -12.75
CA SER A 299 14.48 -10.38 -11.39
C SER A 299 14.63 -11.90 -11.29
N THR A 300 15.42 -12.35 -10.32
CA THR A 300 15.53 -13.77 -9.94
C THR A 300 14.17 -14.39 -9.59
N TYR A 301 13.22 -13.58 -9.11
CA TYR A 301 11.86 -13.99 -8.78
C TYR A 301 11.08 -14.45 -10.02
N ILE A 302 11.19 -13.74 -11.15
CA ILE A 302 10.59 -14.18 -12.42
C ILE A 302 11.23 -15.49 -12.88
N SER A 303 12.56 -15.63 -12.79
CA SER A 303 13.22 -16.89 -13.15
C SER A 303 12.77 -18.06 -12.29
N ASN A 304 12.58 -17.85 -10.98
CA ASN A 304 12.06 -18.87 -10.07
C ASN A 304 10.61 -19.21 -10.41
N LEU A 305 9.79 -18.20 -10.73
CA LEU A 305 8.41 -18.38 -11.14
C LEU A 305 8.32 -19.23 -12.41
N ILE A 306 9.06 -18.89 -13.47
CA ILE A 306 9.10 -19.67 -14.72
C ILE A 306 9.47 -21.15 -14.44
N LYS A 307 10.44 -21.40 -13.55
CA LYS A 307 10.83 -22.77 -13.17
C LYS A 307 9.78 -23.50 -12.34
N ALA A 308 8.95 -22.77 -11.60
CA ALA A 308 7.88 -23.32 -10.78
C ALA A 308 6.61 -23.63 -11.59
N GLN A 309 6.49 -23.11 -12.82
CA GLN A 309 5.36 -23.44 -13.69
C GLN A 309 5.35 -24.93 -14.02
N ARG A 310 4.19 -25.56 -13.85
CA ARG A 310 3.98 -26.97 -14.13
C ARG A 310 3.79 -27.21 -15.63
N ASN A 311 3.97 -28.46 -16.07
CA ASN A 311 3.75 -28.85 -17.47
C ASN A 311 2.30 -28.62 -17.95
N ASP A 312 1.34 -28.54 -17.03
CA ASP A 312 -0.06 -28.22 -17.33
C ASP A 312 -0.31 -26.70 -17.48
N GLY A 313 0.72 -25.85 -17.29
CA GLY A 313 0.65 -24.39 -17.37
C GLY A 313 0.35 -23.71 -16.03
N SER A 314 -0.06 -24.45 -15.00
CA SER A 314 -0.47 -23.88 -13.72
C SER A 314 0.68 -23.65 -12.74
N PHE A 315 0.34 -22.90 -11.69
CA PHE A 315 1.14 -22.77 -10.49
C PHE A 315 0.40 -23.48 -9.36
N ASN A 316 1.00 -24.57 -8.85
CA ASN A 316 0.41 -25.44 -7.83
C ASN A 316 -1.00 -26.02 -8.14
N ASN A 317 -1.46 -25.99 -9.40
CA ASN A 317 -2.83 -26.31 -9.79
C ASN A 317 -3.87 -25.51 -8.96
N ASP A 318 -3.51 -24.29 -8.58
CA ASP A 318 -4.32 -23.38 -7.79
C ASP A 318 -4.63 -22.13 -8.62
N VAL A 319 -5.91 -21.73 -8.66
CA VAL A 319 -6.33 -20.58 -9.46
C VAL A 319 -5.68 -19.30 -8.93
N HIS A 320 -5.70 -19.11 -7.61
CA HIS A 320 -5.23 -17.90 -6.96
C HIS A 320 -3.73 -17.67 -7.20
N GLU A 321 -2.90 -18.68 -7.01
CA GLU A 321 -1.47 -18.58 -7.29
C GLU A 321 -1.21 -18.38 -8.79
N THR A 322 -1.98 -19.05 -9.64
CA THR A 322 -1.81 -18.97 -11.10
C THR A 322 -2.11 -17.56 -11.61
N VAL A 323 -3.18 -16.91 -11.16
CA VAL A 323 -3.55 -15.56 -11.63
C VAL A 323 -2.55 -14.49 -11.15
N PHE A 324 -2.00 -14.60 -9.94
CA PHE A 324 -0.91 -13.70 -9.49
C PHE A 324 0.38 -13.94 -10.27
N ALA A 325 0.72 -15.20 -10.54
CA ALA A 325 1.84 -15.52 -11.40
C ALA A 325 1.66 -14.93 -12.81
N MET A 326 0.46 -14.99 -13.37
CA MET A 326 0.14 -14.39 -14.67
C MET A 326 0.32 -12.87 -14.66
N LEU A 327 -0.09 -12.16 -13.60
CA LEU A 327 0.18 -10.72 -13.47
C LEU A 327 1.69 -10.42 -13.52
N ALA A 328 2.51 -11.20 -12.80
CA ALA A 328 3.97 -11.06 -12.80
C ALA A 328 4.59 -11.39 -14.18
N LEU A 329 4.12 -12.45 -14.84
CA LEU A 329 4.57 -12.84 -16.18
C LEU A 329 4.20 -11.79 -17.24
N LYS A 330 2.99 -11.22 -17.14
CA LYS A 330 2.53 -10.10 -17.99
C LYS A 330 3.44 -8.88 -17.80
N LYS A 331 3.74 -8.49 -16.55
CA LYS A 331 4.66 -7.38 -16.24
C LYS A 331 6.07 -7.61 -16.79
N SER A 332 6.57 -8.84 -16.75
CA SER A 332 7.92 -9.18 -17.24
C SER A 332 8.02 -9.39 -18.76
N GLY A 333 6.89 -9.55 -19.46
CA GLY A 333 6.86 -9.88 -20.89
C GLY A 333 7.11 -11.36 -21.21
N SER A 334 6.96 -12.26 -20.24
CA SER A 334 7.17 -13.70 -20.38
C SER A 334 5.97 -14.38 -21.07
N THR A 335 5.86 -14.21 -22.39
CA THR A 335 4.66 -14.57 -23.17
C THR A 335 4.39 -16.07 -23.28
N THR A 336 5.42 -16.92 -23.29
CA THR A 336 5.24 -18.38 -23.46
C THR A 336 4.57 -18.99 -22.23
N GLU A 337 5.10 -18.67 -21.06
CA GLU A 337 4.59 -19.11 -19.77
C GLU A 337 3.21 -18.49 -19.49
N LEU A 338 3.01 -17.23 -19.86
CA LEU A 338 1.70 -16.56 -19.76
C LEU A 338 0.63 -17.27 -20.61
N ASN A 339 0.97 -17.66 -21.85
CA ASN A 339 0.05 -18.39 -22.72
C ASN A 339 -0.31 -19.76 -22.15
N ALA A 340 0.69 -20.50 -21.62
CA ALA A 340 0.43 -21.80 -20.99
C ALA A 340 -0.49 -21.68 -19.77
N ALA A 341 -0.27 -20.69 -18.90
CA ALA A 341 -1.14 -20.42 -17.75
C ALA A 341 -2.55 -20.00 -18.19
N THR A 342 -2.66 -19.21 -19.25
CA THR A 342 -3.95 -18.81 -19.85
C THR A 342 -4.73 -20.03 -20.34
N GLU A 343 -4.10 -20.94 -21.08
CA GLU A 343 -4.76 -22.17 -21.55
C GLU A 343 -5.20 -23.06 -20.39
N TRP A 344 -4.39 -23.21 -19.35
CA TRP A 344 -4.81 -23.93 -18.14
C TRP A 344 -6.05 -23.29 -17.50
N LEU A 345 -6.05 -21.96 -17.35
CA LEU A 345 -7.13 -21.22 -16.71
C LEU A 345 -8.46 -21.40 -17.47
N LYS A 346 -8.43 -21.45 -18.81
CA LYS A 346 -9.61 -21.77 -19.63
C LYS A 346 -10.23 -23.12 -19.26
N THR A 347 -9.42 -24.13 -18.94
CA THR A 347 -9.91 -25.46 -18.54
C THR A 347 -10.50 -25.52 -17.13
N LYS A 348 -10.28 -24.47 -16.32
CA LYS A 348 -10.76 -24.39 -14.93
C LYS A 348 -12.05 -23.59 -14.77
N GLN A 349 -12.53 -22.95 -15.82
CA GLN A 349 -13.81 -22.26 -15.78
C GLN A 349 -14.94 -23.26 -15.53
N GLN A 350 -15.77 -22.99 -14.53
CA GLN A 350 -16.93 -23.81 -14.19
C GLN A 350 -18.12 -23.51 -15.12
N SER A 351 -19.15 -24.35 -15.07
CA SER A 351 -20.33 -24.20 -15.93
C SER A 351 -21.11 -22.90 -15.70
N ASP A 352 -21.02 -22.34 -14.49
CA ASP A 352 -21.61 -21.05 -14.12
C ASP A 352 -20.73 -19.85 -14.52
N GLY A 353 -19.57 -20.09 -15.14
CA GLY A 353 -18.63 -19.07 -15.56
C GLY A 353 -17.55 -18.73 -14.54
N SER A 354 -17.66 -19.21 -13.31
CA SER A 354 -16.75 -18.87 -12.22
C SER A 354 -15.42 -19.63 -12.29
N TRP A 355 -14.43 -19.10 -11.57
CA TRP A 355 -13.24 -19.83 -11.14
C TRP A 355 -13.28 -20.00 -9.62
N GLU A 356 -14.16 -20.89 -9.15
CA GLU A 356 -14.34 -21.29 -7.73
C GLU A 356 -15.07 -20.26 -6.86
N ASN A 357 -14.61 -19.01 -6.81
CA ASN A 357 -15.20 -17.96 -5.97
C ASN A 357 -15.12 -16.59 -6.66
N VAL A 358 -15.73 -15.56 -6.05
CA VAL A 358 -15.81 -14.20 -6.63
C VAL A 358 -14.42 -13.61 -6.82
N GLN A 359 -13.55 -13.72 -5.81
CA GLN A 359 -12.21 -13.15 -5.85
C GLN A 359 -11.34 -13.78 -6.96
N ASN A 360 -11.31 -15.11 -7.04
CA ASN A 360 -10.56 -15.84 -8.05
C ASN A 360 -11.13 -15.59 -9.46
N THR A 361 -12.45 -15.47 -9.59
CA THR A 361 -13.09 -15.11 -10.87
C THR A 361 -12.67 -13.70 -11.31
N ALA A 362 -12.73 -12.72 -10.41
CA ALA A 362 -12.33 -11.35 -10.71
C ALA A 362 -10.84 -11.24 -11.08
N LEU A 363 -9.96 -11.91 -10.31
CA LEU A 363 -8.53 -11.96 -10.63
C LEU A 363 -8.24 -12.68 -11.95
N ALA A 364 -8.94 -13.77 -12.26
CA ALA A 364 -8.79 -14.48 -13.54
C ALA A 364 -9.15 -13.59 -14.72
N LEU A 365 -10.28 -12.89 -14.63
CA LEU A 365 -10.74 -11.96 -15.67
C LEU A 365 -9.78 -10.77 -15.83
N TYR A 366 -9.38 -10.15 -14.72
CA TYR A 366 -8.45 -9.00 -14.72
C TYR A 366 -7.03 -9.36 -15.18
N SER A 367 -6.53 -10.56 -14.84
CA SER A 367 -5.16 -10.96 -15.21
C SER A 367 -5.05 -11.42 -16.66
N ALA A 368 -6.08 -12.06 -17.22
CA ALA A 368 -5.97 -12.83 -18.46
C ALA A 368 -6.94 -12.41 -19.58
N PHE A 369 -8.10 -11.83 -19.25
CA PHE A 369 -9.24 -11.72 -20.18
C PHE A 369 -9.82 -10.31 -20.30
N THR A 370 -8.96 -9.30 -20.25
CA THR A 370 -9.36 -7.88 -20.18
C THR A 370 -9.83 -7.26 -21.50
N ASN A 371 -9.55 -7.89 -22.65
CA ASN A 371 -9.87 -7.35 -23.98
C ASN A 371 -11.12 -7.99 -24.62
N VAL A 372 -12.07 -8.45 -23.79
CA VAL A 372 -13.29 -9.11 -24.26
C VAL A 372 -14.42 -8.07 -24.27
N PRO A 373 -15.11 -7.85 -25.41
CA PRO A 373 -16.29 -6.99 -25.41
C PRO A 373 -17.40 -7.67 -24.61
N VAL A 374 -17.83 -7.01 -23.54
CA VAL A 374 -18.83 -7.52 -22.61
C VAL A 374 -20.02 -6.58 -22.62
N SER A 375 -21.22 -7.14 -22.81
CA SER A 375 -22.49 -6.41 -22.70
C SER A 375 -23.29 -7.07 -21.59
N LEU A 376 -23.41 -6.37 -20.46
CA LEU A 376 -24.14 -6.83 -19.29
C LEU A 376 -25.42 -6.02 -19.16
N PRO A 377 -26.48 -6.59 -18.56
CA PRO A 377 -27.61 -5.79 -18.12
C PRO A 377 -27.15 -4.73 -17.11
N ALA A 378 -27.86 -3.61 -17.05
CA ALA A 378 -27.62 -2.58 -16.06
C ALA A 378 -27.67 -3.21 -14.64
N PRO A 379 -26.76 -2.81 -13.73
CA PRO A 379 -26.81 -3.30 -12.35
C PRO A 379 -28.16 -2.93 -11.71
N ASN A 380 -28.65 -3.81 -10.85
CA ASN A 380 -29.91 -3.58 -10.14
C ASN A 380 -29.65 -2.62 -8.97
N PHE A 381 -30.03 -1.34 -9.11
CA PHE A 381 -29.92 -0.32 -8.08
C PHE A 381 -31.08 -0.42 -7.07
N ASN A 382 -31.26 -1.60 -6.45
CA ASN A 382 -32.23 -1.75 -5.36
C ASN A 382 -31.53 -1.53 -4.01
N GLY A 383 -31.09 -0.28 -3.78
CA GLY A 383 -30.65 0.18 -2.47
C GLY A 383 -31.82 0.24 -1.47
N PRO A 384 -31.65 -0.16 -0.20
CA PRO A 384 -32.63 0.12 0.83
C PRO A 384 -32.51 1.58 1.25
N ASN A 385 -33.53 2.37 0.91
CA ASN A 385 -33.74 3.79 1.25
C ASN A 385 -32.87 4.80 0.49
N GLY A 386 -33.44 5.36 -0.59
CA GLY A 386 -33.10 6.72 -1.06
C GLY A 386 -31.67 6.93 -1.53
N ALA A 387 -31.01 5.89 -2.06
CA ALA A 387 -29.77 6.09 -2.78
C ALA A 387 -30.07 6.68 -4.17
N PRO A 388 -29.26 7.64 -4.64
CA PRO A 388 -29.46 8.34 -5.89
C PRO A 388 -29.61 7.41 -7.10
N SER A 389 -30.55 7.73 -7.98
CA SER A 389 -30.95 6.89 -9.11
C SER A 389 -30.57 7.54 -10.43
N CYS A 390 -29.43 7.15 -10.97
CA CYS A 390 -29.02 7.65 -12.27
C CYS A 390 -29.98 7.27 -13.41
N GLY A 391 -30.37 8.26 -14.20
CA GLY A 391 -31.26 8.19 -15.34
C GLY A 391 -32.69 8.68 -15.08
N ASP A 392 -32.95 9.43 -14.00
CA ASP A 392 -34.26 10.04 -13.73
C ASP A 392 -34.37 11.53 -14.13
N GLU A 393 -33.31 12.09 -14.73
CA GLU A 393 -33.16 13.50 -15.13
C GLU A 393 -33.19 14.50 -13.96
N ILE A 394 -33.00 14.05 -12.71
CA ILE A 394 -33.03 14.90 -11.51
C ILE A 394 -31.74 14.71 -10.70
N CYS A 395 -30.76 15.59 -10.88
CA CYS A 395 -29.55 15.62 -10.06
C CYS A 395 -29.89 15.95 -8.59
N SER A 396 -30.02 14.94 -7.74
CA SER A 396 -30.44 15.08 -6.34
C SER A 396 -29.67 14.20 -5.35
N GLY A 397 -29.57 14.65 -4.10
CA GLY A 397 -28.82 13.95 -3.05
C GLY A 397 -27.31 13.97 -3.30
N ASP A 398 -26.65 12.80 -3.27
CA ASP A 398 -25.21 12.64 -3.50
C ASP A 398 -24.85 12.49 -5.01
N GLU A 399 -25.75 12.88 -5.91
CA GLU A 399 -25.52 12.90 -7.36
C GLU A 399 -24.64 14.08 -7.73
N THR A 400 -23.55 13.77 -8.41
CA THR A 400 -22.60 14.75 -8.95
C THR A 400 -22.41 14.43 -10.42
N VAL A 401 -21.83 15.37 -11.18
CA VAL A 401 -21.37 15.13 -12.55
C VAL A 401 -20.43 13.91 -12.69
N PHE A 402 -19.84 13.46 -11.58
CA PHE A 402 -18.96 12.28 -11.54
C PHE A 402 -19.67 10.99 -11.12
N THR A 403 -20.61 11.07 -10.17
CA THR A 403 -21.35 9.91 -9.67
C THR A 403 -22.58 9.59 -10.52
N CYS A 404 -23.08 10.58 -11.25
CA CYS A 404 -24.31 10.49 -12.03
C CYS A 404 -24.33 11.41 -13.27
N PRO A 405 -23.40 11.22 -14.23
CA PRO A 405 -23.31 12.10 -15.39
C PRO A 405 -24.60 12.15 -16.22
N GLN A 406 -25.37 11.07 -16.34
CA GLN A 406 -26.63 11.12 -17.11
C GLN A 406 -27.63 12.19 -16.65
N ASP A 407 -27.70 12.45 -15.35
CA ASP A 407 -28.66 13.42 -14.78
C ASP A 407 -28.01 14.78 -14.49
N CYS A 408 -26.71 14.81 -14.21
CA CYS A 408 -25.99 16.02 -13.81
C CYS A 408 -25.15 16.67 -14.95
N GLU A 409 -24.84 15.97 -16.06
CA GLU A 409 -23.99 16.48 -17.16
C GLU A 409 -24.65 17.63 -17.95
N THR A 410 -25.99 17.69 -17.97
CA THR A 410 -26.73 18.81 -18.58
C THR A 410 -26.87 20.01 -17.67
N ILE A 411 -26.55 19.87 -16.38
CA ILE A 411 -26.64 20.94 -15.37
C ILE A 411 -25.27 21.63 -15.18
N SER A 412 -24.43 21.66 -16.22
CA SER A 412 -23.27 22.55 -16.32
C SER A 412 -23.64 24.06 -16.35
N SER A 413 -24.88 24.42 -16.03
CA SER A 413 -25.35 25.80 -15.96
C SER A 413 -26.12 26.10 -14.67
N VAL A 414 -25.87 25.40 -13.55
CA VAL A 414 -26.52 25.77 -12.27
C VAL A 414 -26.17 27.21 -11.95
N CYS A 415 -24.89 27.59 -11.88
CA CYS A 415 -24.54 28.98 -11.58
C CYS A 415 -24.50 29.83 -12.86
N ASN A 416 -25.45 30.75 -13.00
CA ASN A 416 -25.57 31.57 -14.19
C ASN A 416 -25.07 33.01 -14.06
N GLU A 417 -24.17 33.35 -13.13
CA GLU A 417 -23.54 34.69 -12.90
C GLU A 417 -24.42 35.91 -13.29
N ASN A 418 -25.71 35.86 -13.00
CA ASN A 418 -26.70 36.88 -13.40
C ASN A 418 -27.00 37.88 -12.26
N SER A 419 -26.38 37.68 -11.09
CA SER A 419 -26.59 38.40 -9.82
C SER A 419 -27.95 38.19 -9.16
N ALA A 420 -28.63 37.07 -9.45
CA ALA A 420 -29.82 36.62 -8.75
C ALA A 420 -29.66 35.13 -8.39
N CYS A 421 -30.02 34.79 -7.15
CA CYS A 421 -29.96 33.42 -6.66
C CYS A 421 -31.28 32.69 -6.98
N GLU A 422 -31.22 31.71 -7.86
CA GLU A 422 -32.37 30.92 -8.30
C GLU A 422 -32.42 29.54 -7.65
N ALA A 423 -32.74 29.49 -6.36
CA ALA A 423 -32.84 28.24 -5.59
C ALA A 423 -33.79 27.18 -6.18
N ALA A 424 -34.81 27.58 -6.95
CA ALA A 424 -35.68 26.64 -7.67
C ALA A 424 -34.97 25.89 -8.81
N ALA A 425 -33.83 26.41 -9.27
CA ALA A 425 -32.94 25.80 -10.25
C ALA A 425 -31.71 25.13 -9.60
N GLY A 426 -31.65 25.09 -8.26
CA GLY A 426 -30.58 24.46 -7.49
C GLY A 426 -29.36 25.35 -7.23
N GLU A 427 -29.44 26.66 -7.44
CA GLU A 427 -28.38 27.59 -7.06
C GLU A 427 -28.35 27.78 -5.53
N ASP A 428 -27.17 27.62 -4.93
CA ASP A 428 -26.91 27.86 -3.51
C ASP A 428 -25.53 28.48 -3.29
N SER A 429 -25.19 28.80 -2.04
CA SER A 429 -23.89 29.42 -1.71
C SER A 429 -22.69 28.49 -1.93
N ASP A 430 -22.89 27.16 -1.96
CA ASP A 430 -21.85 26.16 -2.19
C ASP A 430 -21.50 26.01 -3.68
N ASN A 431 -22.49 26.10 -4.56
CA ASN A 431 -22.32 25.90 -6.01
C ASN A 431 -22.34 27.20 -6.83
N CYS A 432 -22.89 28.29 -6.29
CA CYS A 432 -23.04 29.58 -6.97
C CYS A 432 -22.73 30.80 -6.09
N SER A 433 -21.56 30.78 -5.43
CA SER A 433 -21.11 31.86 -4.52
C SER A 433 -20.98 33.26 -5.16
N ALA A 434 -21.07 33.37 -6.48
CA ALA A 434 -21.02 34.64 -7.21
C ALA A 434 -22.36 35.39 -7.19
N ASP A 435 -23.48 34.66 -7.20
CA ASP A 435 -24.85 35.21 -7.24
C ASP A 435 -25.63 34.95 -5.95
N CYS A 436 -25.39 33.81 -5.29
CA CYS A 436 -25.96 33.44 -4.00
C CYS A 436 -25.01 33.87 -2.87
N TYR A 437 -25.39 34.94 -2.18
CA TYR A 437 -24.73 35.47 -1.00
C TYR A 437 -25.77 35.94 0.00
N CYS A 438 -25.38 36.03 1.28
CA CYS A 438 -26.18 36.58 2.38
C CYS A 438 -27.19 37.67 1.96
N GLY A 439 -28.48 37.39 2.14
CA GLY A 439 -29.62 38.28 1.93
C GLY A 439 -30.68 37.77 0.95
N ASP A 440 -30.61 36.50 0.54
CA ASP A 440 -31.51 35.88 -0.45
C ASP A 440 -32.79 35.24 0.14
N GLN A 441 -32.97 35.32 1.46
CA GLN A 441 -34.07 34.75 2.24
C GLN A 441 -34.15 33.22 2.25
N ILE A 442 -33.06 32.52 1.92
CA ILE A 442 -33.00 31.05 1.92
C ILE A 442 -31.84 30.60 2.81
N CYS A 443 -32.14 29.89 3.89
CA CYS A 443 -31.14 29.40 4.82
C CYS A 443 -30.63 28.01 4.44
N ASP A 444 -29.45 27.92 3.83
CA ASP A 444 -28.80 26.65 3.46
C ASP A 444 -27.88 26.07 4.57
N ASP A 445 -27.25 24.92 4.33
CA ASP A 445 -26.42 24.20 5.31
C ASP A 445 -25.03 24.86 5.51
N TYR A 446 -24.52 25.54 4.49
CA TYR A 446 -23.27 26.30 4.57
C TYR A 446 -23.44 27.54 5.46
N GLU A 447 -24.53 28.29 5.27
CA GLU A 447 -24.86 29.45 6.10
C GLU A 447 -25.14 29.07 7.56
N ARG A 448 -25.79 27.92 7.79
CA ARG A 448 -26.01 27.36 9.14
C ARG A 448 -24.72 26.93 9.83
N SER A 449 -23.81 26.27 9.13
CA SER A 449 -22.58 25.72 9.72
C SER A 449 -21.52 26.79 10.02
N THR A 450 -21.52 27.89 9.28
CA THR A 450 -20.54 28.98 9.45
C THR A 450 -21.03 30.13 10.33
N ASN A 451 -22.32 30.15 10.69
CA ASN A 451 -22.98 31.23 11.42
C ASN A 451 -22.75 32.62 10.78
N ALA A 452 -22.51 32.64 9.46
CA ALA A 452 -22.08 33.82 8.73
C ALA A 452 -23.25 34.72 8.30
N CYS A 453 -24.51 34.22 8.38
CA CYS A 453 -25.66 34.88 7.79
C CYS A 453 -26.93 34.96 8.66
N ALA A 454 -26.88 35.79 9.71
CA ALA A 454 -28.01 35.98 10.63
C ALA A 454 -29.28 36.62 10.01
N THR A 455 -29.21 37.08 8.75
CA THR A 455 -30.33 37.79 8.11
C THR A 455 -31.34 36.83 7.48
N ASP A 456 -30.90 35.71 6.91
CA ASP A 456 -31.75 34.77 6.15
C ASP A 456 -32.15 33.55 6.99
N CYS A 457 -31.24 33.05 7.83
CA CYS A 457 -31.51 31.95 8.76
C CYS A 457 -32.32 32.34 10.00
N GLY A 458 -32.50 33.65 10.25
CA GLY A 458 -33.05 34.16 11.50
C GLY A 458 -32.15 33.84 12.70
N ASN A 459 -32.30 34.59 13.78
CA ASN A 459 -31.67 34.25 15.06
C ASN A 459 -32.44 33.10 15.75
N ASP A 460 -32.70 32.01 15.05
CA ASP A 460 -33.14 30.77 15.68
C ASP A 460 -31.89 30.15 16.30
N GLN A 461 -31.50 30.72 17.45
CA GLN A 461 -30.59 30.07 18.38
C GLN A 461 -31.12 28.65 18.60
N PRO A 462 -30.28 27.60 18.45
CA PRO A 462 -30.68 26.26 18.82
C PRO A 462 -31.23 26.28 20.25
N ALA A 463 -32.28 25.48 20.48
CA ALA A 463 -32.87 25.38 21.81
C ALA A 463 -31.80 24.87 22.79
N GLU A 464 -31.50 25.67 23.81
CA GLU A 464 -30.51 25.41 24.87
C GLU A 464 -30.58 23.94 25.31
N PHE A 465 -29.53 23.16 25.03
CA PHE A 465 -29.46 21.71 25.28
C PHE A 465 -28.28 21.34 26.18
N CYS A 466 -28.57 21.28 27.46
CA CYS A 466 -27.65 20.76 28.47
C CYS A 466 -27.16 19.32 28.16
N GLY A 467 -25.91 19.19 27.76
CA GLY A 467 -25.11 17.98 27.69
C GLY A 467 -24.37 17.78 26.36
N ASP A 468 -24.21 18.81 25.54
CA ASP A 468 -23.56 18.74 24.22
C ASP A 468 -22.12 19.32 24.18
N ASP A 469 -21.60 19.67 25.36
CA ASP A 469 -20.26 20.22 25.61
C ASP A 469 -20.08 21.65 25.05
N VAL A 470 -21.17 22.42 24.90
CA VAL A 470 -21.14 23.83 24.48
C VAL A 470 -22.06 24.66 25.39
N ALA A 471 -21.48 25.59 26.17
CA ALA A 471 -22.29 26.48 27.00
C ALA A 471 -23.04 27.52 26.14
N GLU A 472 -24.35 27.33 25.96
CA GLU A 472 -25.21 28.19 25.13
C GLU A 472 -26.29 28.91 25.98
N GLY A 473 -26.69 30.11 25.55
CA GLY A 473 -27.83 30.82 26.15
C GLY A 473 -27.68 31.17 27.64
N THR A 474 -28.54 30.60 28.50
CA THR A 474 -28.60 30.88 29.95
C THR A 474 -27.89 29.85 30.82
N GLU A 475 -27.19 28.89 30.21
CA GLU A 475 -26.45 27.84 30.91
C GLU A 475 -25.19 28.40 31.60
N GLU A 476 -24.93 27.97 32.85
CA GLU A 476 -23.73 28.36 33.60
C GLU A 476 -22.53 27.44 33.32
N CYS A 477 -22.81 26.25 32.77
CA CYS A 477 -21.88 25.20 32.41
C CYS A 477 -22.59 24.22 31.48
N ASP A 478 -21.85 23.54 30.59
CA ASP A 478 -22.38 22.41 29.84
C ASP A 478 -21.35 21.26 29.69
N GLY A 479 -21.72 20.09 30.21
CA GLY A 479 -20.89 18.89 30.14
C GLY A 479 -19.47 19.07 30.70
N ALA A 480 -18.47 18.85 29.84
CA ALA A 480 -17.04 18.94 30.16
C ALA A 480 -16.43 20.33 29.90
N ASP A 481 -17.18 21.32 29.39
CA ASP A 481 -16.73 22.71 29.31
C ASP A 481 -16.83 23.39 30.70
N ASP A 482 -16.02 22.84 31.59
CA ASP A 482 -16.05 23.07 33.03
C ASP A 482 -15.19 24.28 33.43
N SER A 483 -14.89 25.19 32.49
CA SER A 483 -14.02 26.32 32.75
C SER A 483 -14.56 27.24 33.86
N THR A 484 -15.89 27.26 34.04
CA THR A 484 -16.59 28.03 35.07
C THR A 484 -16.92 27.22 36.33
N CYS A 485 -17.21 25.91 36.24
CA CYS A 485 -17.68 25.09 37.37
C CYS A 485 -17.19 23.62 37.41
N PRO A 486 -15.85 23.37 37.53
CA PRO A 486 -15.25 22.05 37.40
C PRO A 486 -15.88 20.94 38.27
N GLY A 487 -16.58 20.00 37.65
CA GLY A 487 -17.19 18.82 38.27
C GLY A 487 -18.45 19.10 39.08
N LEU A 488 -19.04 20.30 38.94
CA LEU A 488 -20.18 20.76 39.72
C LEU A 488 -21.38 21.18 38.85
N CYS A 489 -21.32 20.91 37.55
CA CYS A 489 -22.43 21.16 36.64
C CYS A 489 -23.58 20.19 36.92
N THR A 490 -24.76 20.73 37.24
CA THR A 490 -25.97 19.93 37.46
C THR A 490 -26.65 19.59 36.13
N SER A 491 -27.57 18.60 36.13
CA SER A 491 -28.40 18.30 34.96
C SER A 491 -29.38 19.42 34.57
N SER A 492 -29.39 20.53 35.31
CA SER A 492 -30.11 21.76 34.97
C SER A 492 -29.18 22.87 34.48
N CYS A 493 -27.93 22.55 34.14
CA CYS A 493 -26.91 23.48 33.64
C CYS A 493 -26.71 24.71 34.54
N SER A 494 -26.77 24.49 35.86
CA SER A 494 -26.48 25.47 36.90
C SER A 494 -25.43 24.94 37.87
N CYS A 495 -24.64 25.85 38.44
CA CYS A 495 -23.52 25.51 39.32
C CYS A 495 -23.94 25.47 40.79
N GLU A 496 -23.70 24.36 41.48
CA GLU A 496 -23.89 24.31 42.93
C GLU A 496 -22.76 25.05 43.65
N VAL A 497 -23.14 26.07 44.44
CA VAL A 497 -22.20 26.86 45.23
C VAL A 497 -21.81 26.07 46.50
N GLU A 498 -20.59 25.55 46.56
CA GLU A 498 -20.04 25.03 47.83
C GLU A 498 -19.79 26.19 48.80
N GLU A 499 -20.54 26.26 49.90
CA GLU A 499 -20.08 26.97 51.09
C GLU A 499 -18.90 26.22 51.72
N SER A 500 -17.66 26.62 51.42
CA SER A 500 -16.53 26.24 52.27
C SER A 500 -15.44 27.34 52.36
N GLY A 501 -15.25 27.84 53.58
CA GLY A 501 -14.28 28.87 53.92
C GLY A 501 -12.82 28.37 53.89
N GLY A 502 -11.91 29.25 53.45
CA GLY A 502 -10.49 28.87 53.30
C GLY A 502 -9.52 30.04 53.20
N VAL A 503 -9.66 31.07 54.02
CA VAL A 503 -8.81 32.31 54.03
C VAL A 503 -7.32 32.03 54.34
N GLY A 504 -6.94 30.79 54.69
CA GLY A 504 -5.57 30.42 55.05
C GLY A 504 -4.60 30.15 53.87
N LYS A 505 -5.08 29.82 52.67
CA LYS A 505 -4.20 29.42 51.55
C LYS A 505 -3.58 30.60 50.79
N TRP A 506 -4.27 31.74 50.73
CA TRP A 506 -3.79 32.90 49.95
C TRP A 506 -2.60 33.62 50.63
N LEU A 507 -2.57 33.65 51.97
CA LEU A 507 -1.43 34.21 52.71
C LEU A 507 -0.14 33.40 52.54
N LEU A 508 -0.24 32.08 52.32
CA LEU A 508 0.93 31.22 52.10
C LEU A 508 1.53 31.42 50.69
N MET A 509 0.69 31.67 49.68
CA MET A 509 1.16 31.99 48.32
C MET A 509 1.88 33.33 48.23
N ILE A 510 1.39 34.36 48.94
CA ILE A 510 2.07 35.67 48.99
C ILE A 510 3.46 35.54 49.63
N PHE A 511 3.60 34.72 50.67
CA PHE A 511 4.89 34.51 51.33
C PHE A 511 5.90 33.80 50.44
N ILE A 512 5.47 32.82 49.63
CA ILE A 512 6.32 32.13 48.65
C ILE A 512 6.75 33.09 47.53
N PHE A 513 5.84 33.93 47.03
CA PHE A 513 6.16 34.92 46.00
C PHE A 513 7.19 35.95 46.48
N LEU A 514 7.10 36.39 47.74
CA LEU A 514 8.09 37.29 48.33
C LEU A 514 9.48 36.64 48.48
N LEU A 515 9.54 35.35 48.80
CA LEU A 515 10.81 34.61 48.86
C LEU A 515 11.46 34.43 47.48
N LEU A 516 10.66 34.16 46.44
CA LEU A 516 11.16 34.04 45.06
C LEU A 516 11.61 35.38 44.49
N ALA A 517 10.91 36.48 44.82
CA ALA A 517 11.32 37.83 44.43
C ALA A 517 12.66 38.23 45.08
N ALA A 518 12.87 37.87 46.35
CA ALA A 518 14.13 38.11 47.04
C ALA A 518 15.30 37.29 46.43
N ALA A 519 15.05 36.03 46.05
CA ALA A 519 16.04 35.17 45.39
C ALA A 519 16.41 35.68 43.99
N GLY A 520 15.42 36.11 43.19
CA GLY A 520 15.63 36.69 41.86
C GLY A 520 16.44 38.00 41.91
N PHE A 521 16.18 38.85 42.89
CA PHE A 521 16.92 40.10 43.08
C PHE A 521 18.40 39.87 43.43
N PHE A 522 18.71 38.79 44.15
CA PHE A 522 20.09 38.42 44.47
C PHE A 522 20.85 37.81 43.28
N TYR A 523 20.15 37.08 42.41
CA TYR A 523 20.74 36.44 41.22
C TYR A 523 21.14 37.46 40.14
N VAL A 524 20.32 38.48 39.91
CA VAL A 524 20.58 39.50 38.88
C VAL A 524 21.72 40.45 39.27
N ARG A 525 21.96 40.67 40.57
CA ARG A 525 23.02 41.58 41.03
C ARG A 525 24.44 41.01 40.87
N ASN A 526 24.60 39.71 40.63
CA ASN A 526 25.91 39.05 40.74
C ASN A 526 26.57 38.61 39.41
N LYS A 527 26.00 38.96 38.24
CA LYS A 527 26.62 38.65 36.93
C LYS A 527 26.89 39.90 36.10
N GLY A 528 28.05 40.50 36.34
CA GLY A 528 28.68 41.44 35.42
C GLY A 528 30.16 41.16 35.27
N LYS A 529 30.59 40.83 34.03
CA LYS A 529 31.79 41.30 33.30
C LYS A 529 32.51 40.23 32.45
N GLY A 530 32.85 40.64 31.21
CA GLY A 530 33.86 40.06 30.28
C GLY A 530 33.26 39.68 28.91
N SER A 531 33.29 40.48 27.81
CA SER A 531 34.39 40.77 26.83
C SER A 531 35.14 39.52 26.34
N SER A 532 35.42 39.23 25.06
CA SER A 532 35.60 40.01 23.81
C SER A 532 35.72 39.07 22.58
N LYS A 533 35.48 39.58 21.35
CA LYS A 533 35.86 39.03 20.00
C LYS A 533 37.35 39.34 19.67
N PRO A 534 37.97 39.11 18.46
CA PRO A 534 37.51 38.55 17.15
C PRO A 534 38.52 37.63 16.39
N ALA A 535 38.13 37.12 15.19
CA ALA A 535 38.80 37.28 13.86
C ALA A 535 38.64 36.07 12.91
N GLY A 536 38.51 36.35 11.60
CA GLY A 536 38.17 35.39 10.52
C GLY A 536 39.32 34.92 9.61
N LYS A 537 38.97 34.24 8.50
CA LYS A 537 39.72 34.02 7.23
C LYS A 537 38.87 33.12 6.29
N THR A 538 38.41 33.60 5.12
CA THR A 538 38.91 33.43 3.73
C THR A 538 38.82 32.04 3.08
N THR A 539 38.21 32.08 1.89
CA THR A 539 37.81 31.09 0.88
C THR A 539 38.97 30.35 0.19
N GLN A 540 38.70 29.12 -0.30
CA GLN A 540 39.24 28.65 -1.58
C GLN A 540 38.22 27.79 -2.38
N GLU A 541 38.20 28.08 -3.68
CA GLU A 541 37.41 27.50 -4.77
C GLU A 541 38.23 26.37 -5.43
N TYR A 542 37.61 25.21 -5.70
CA TYR A 542 38.27 24.08 -6.37
C TYR A 542 37.47 23.60 -7.58
N ARG A 543 38.17 23.37 -8.70
CA ARG A 543 37.63 22.88 -9.99
C ARG A 543 37.88 21.37 -10.14
N PRO A 544 36.99 20.62 -10.82
CA PRO A 544 37.08 19.17 -10.87
C PRO A 544 38.06 18.69 -11.94
N PHE A 545 38.76 17.59 -11.66
CA PHE A 545 39.47 16.77 -12.64
C PHE A 545 38.64 15.53 -12.96
N THR A 546 38.30 15.38 -14.23
CA THR A 546 37.73 14.18 -14.84
C THR A 546 38.85 13.18 -15.13
N SER A 547 38.68 11.91 -14.73
CA SER A 547 39.36 10.81 -15.41
C SER A 547 38.51 9.55 -15.35
N GLN A 548 38.35 8.96 -16.53
CA GLN A 548 37.51 7.81 -16.84
C GLN A 548 38.11 6.55 -16.21
N MET A 549 37.28 5.73 -15.57
CA MET A 549 37.67 4.38 -15.17
C MET A 549 37.36 3.37 -16.28
N GLU A 550 38.43 2.65 -16.61
CA GLU A 550 38.54 1.52 -17.50
C GLU A 550 37.81 0.29 -16.92
N LYS A 551 36.96 -0.35 -17.74
CA LYS A 551 36.20 -1.55 -17.36
C LYS A 551 37.15 -2.74 -17.23
N THR A 552 37.33 -3.25 -16.01
CA THR A 552 37.96 -4.54 -15.78
C THR A 552 36.88 -5.63 -15.68
N GLN A 553 36.97 -6.63 -16.56
CA GLN A 553 36.09 -7.79 -16.63
C GLN A 553 36.26 -8.71 -15.42
N THR A 554 35.16 -8.97 -14.70
CA THR A 554 35.11 -9.96 -13.62
C THR A 554 34.97 -11.36 -14.23
N GLN A 555 36.00 -12.18 -14.08
CA GLN A 555 35.93 -13.63 -14.36
C GLN A 555 35.13 -14.31 -13.25
N GLN A 556 34.11 -15.10 -13.62
CA GLN A 556 33.36 -15.91 -12.67
C GLN A 556 34.10 -17.20 -12.30
N PRO A 557 34.10 -17.61 -11.03
CA PRO A 557 34.70 -18.88 -10.61
C PRO A 557 33.81 -20.08 -11.00
N LYS A 558 34.45 -21.12 -11.54
CA LYS A 558 33.85 -22.43 -11.84
C LYS A 558 33.53 -23.19 -10.55
N TRP A 559 32.27 -23.56 -10.38
CA TRP A 559 31.83 -24.51 -9.37
C TRP A 559 31.89 -25.94 -9.91
N ASN A 560 32.63 -26.82 -9.23
CA ASN A 560 32.59 -28.27 -9.44
C ASN A 560 31.45 -28.85 -8.60
N MET A 561 30.43 -29.41 -9.25
CA MET A 561 29.39 -30.19 -8.57
C MET A 561 29.77 -31.69 -8.49
N PRO A 562 29.36 -32.41 -7.43
CA PRO A 562 29.54 -33.86 -7.33
C PRO A 562 28.54 -34.59 -8.22
N SER A 563 29.01 -35.60 -8.95
CA SER A 563 28.18 -36.47 -9.79
C SER A 563 27.30 -37.39 -8.95
N SER A 564 25.97 -37.23 -9.03
CA SER A 564 25.03 -38.26 -8.60
C SER A 564 24.77 -39.23 -9.76
N SER A 565 25.12 -40.49 -9.55
CA SER A 565 24.81 -41.59 -10.46
C SER A 565 23.37 -42.05 -10.21
N GLY A 566 22.42 -41.53 -10.99
CA GLY A 566 21.06 -42.06 -11.09
C GLY A 566 20.77 -42.42 -12.53
N SER A 567 20.53 -43.70 -12.84
CA SER A 567 20.12 -44.14 -14.18
C SER A 567 18.69 -43.68 -14.45
N SER A 568 18.52 -42.61 -15.23
CA SER A 568 17.23 -42.26 -15.81
C SER A 568 16.99 -43.09 -17.07
N LEU A 569 15.79 -43.66 -17.17
CA LEU A 569 15.25 -44.11 -18.45
C LEU A 569 15.13 -42.87 -19.35
N LYS A 570 16.00 -42.76 -20.35
CA LYS A 570 15.89 -41.74 -21.40
C LYS A 570 14.57 -41.90 -22.14
N THR A 571 13.88 -40.78 -22.35
CA THR A 571 12.65 -40.77 -23.14
C THR A 571 13.01 -40.74 -24.63
N LYS A 572 12.15 -41.29 -25.48
CA LYS A 572 12.36 -41.42 -26.94
C LYS A 572 12.67 -40.07 -27.64
N ILE A 573 12.26 -38.96 -27.02
CA ILE A 573 12.51 -37.60 -27.50
C ILE A 573 13.98 -37.20 -27.31
N GLU A 574 14.63 -37.64 -26.23
CA GLU A 574 16.05 -37.35 -25.98
C GLU A 574 16.96 -38.10 -26.95
N ASP A 575 16.58 -39.33 -27.34
CA ASP A 575 17.30 -40.10 -28.35
C ASP A 575 17.20 -39.46 -29.76
N ASP A 576 16.03 -38.94 -30.13
CA ASP A 576 15.83 -38.27 -31.41
C ASP A 576 16.56 -36.91 -31.48
N LEU A 577 16.69 -36.21 -30.35
CA LEU A 577 17.47 -34.98 -30.23
C LEU A 577 18.98 -35.24 -30.31
N ASP A 578 19.47 -36.26 -29.62
CA ASP A 578 20.88 -36.67 -29.67
C ASP A 578 21.29 -37.08 -31.10
N LYS A 579 20.40 -37.78 -31.82
CA LYS A 579 20.60 -38.17 -33.22
C LYS A 579 20.68 -36.95 -34.15
N SER A 580 19.80 -35.97 -33.97
CA SER A 580 19.79 -34.74 -34.76
C SER A 580 21.08 -33.91 -34.55
N LEU A 581 21.58 -33.86 -33.31
CA LEU A 581 22.83 -33.18 -32.98
C LEU A 581 24.08 -33.88 -33.55
N GLU A 582 24.08 -35.21 -33.62
CA GLU A 582 25.16 -35.96 -34.27
C GLU A 582 25.20 -35.74 -35.78
N GLU A 583 24.05 -35.68 -36.44
CA GLU A 583 23.96 -35.40 -37.88
C GLU A 583 24.43 -33.97 -38.19
N ALA A 584 24.03 -32.98 -37.38
CA ALA A 584 24.53 -31.61 -37.50
C ALA A 584 26.05 -31.52 -37.32
N LYS A 585 26.63 -32.24 -36.35
CA LYS A 585 28.09 -32.30 -36.16
C LYS A 585 28.81 -32.97 -37.33
N LYS A 586 28.22 -33.98 -37.96
CA LYS A 586 28.78 -34.62 -39.16
C LYS A 586 28.78 -33.68 -40.36
N LEU A 587 27.75 -32.83 -40.49
CA LEU A 587 27.67 -31.82 -41.55
C LEU A 587 28.71 -30.70 -41.32
N LEU A 588 28.88 -30.24 -40.09
CA LEU A 588 29.86 -29.22 -39.74
C LEU A 588 31.32 -29.66 -39.91
N LYS A 589 31.62 -30.97 -39.81
CA LYS A 589 32.96 -31.51 -40.10
C LYS A 589 33.26 -31.70 -41.59
N LYS A 590 32.27 -31.51 -42.46
CA LYS A 590 32.42 -31.58 -43.93
C LYS A 590 32.57 -30.21 -44.58
N LEU A 591 32.39 -29.14 -43.80
CA LEU A 591 32.81 -27.77 -44.13
C LEU A 591 34.23 -27.58 -43.59
#